data_AF-A0A835B2F6-F1
#
_entry.id   AF-A0A835B2F6-F1
#
_cell.length_a   1.000
_cell.length_b   1.000
_cell.length_c   1.000
_cell.angle_alpha   90.00
_cell.angle_beta   90.00
_cell.angle_gamma   90.00
#
_symmetry.space_group_name_H-M   'P 1'
#
loop_
_entity.id
_entity.type
_entity.pdbx_description
1 polymer ?
#
loop_
_entity_poly.entity_id
_entity_poly.type
_entity_poly.pdbx_seq_one_letter_code
_entity_poly.pdbx_strand_id
1 'polypeptide(L)'
;MDPSRPLLGRGSFLSPSVPAATALLLLLVLLVTLLRLPISISPHAAATLADQKPQEQSCDPSSPLDCADPRLFHLMMRSAIDAFPAVHFARFGRPVTGDPPSASCDMAWRARSDSDSPSKATTKDYRRFAIARDPKSCAYSVLSIGEYHSGPNARKPRRGATNATIAPPPPPALSRSQFAHGSYLAYLGGGDRCKPMPHYLRSLQCALAEARYLNRTLVLDLTLCLAASYAAAGTGGMPEEGKRLAFYIDLDHLHSQVPIIEESQFWADWDRWGAQGQLRVRLVEDTRLAPIKFSKARDTIIIRKFGDVEPGNYWYNVCEGEAKGVLRPMRRAIRWAPSLMHIVDDIISRLQPDYDSVHIGASGEDLKRRVEVGLDAGRQVYVAGDGVNSALVEALKAKLTVHHLDEFEDLWGTDSKWFLEMKRLNGGVPVEFDRYMREVVDKEVFFRGKKKAEVLR
;
A
#
# COMPACT_ATOMS: atom_id res chain seq x y z
N MET A 1 18.92 32.22 -36.75
CA MET A 1 18.37 33.49 -37.26
C MET A 1 17.34 33.96 -36.26
N ASP A 2 17.65 35.06 -35.56
CA ASP A 2 16.73 35.80 -34.68
C ASP A 2 16.03 36.87 -35.54
N PRO A 3 14.71 37.08 -35.37
CA PRO A 3 14.30 38.43 -35.02
C PRO A 3 13.03 38.50 -34.15
N SER A 4 13.16 39.08 -32.95
CA SER A 4 12.57 40.39 -32.61
C SER A 4 11.23 40.81 -33.28
N ARG A 5 10.17 40.90 -32.45
CA ARG A 5 8.91 41.72 -32.45
C ARG A 5 8.77 42.88 -33.47
N PRO A 6 7.58 43.53 -33.67
CA PRO A 6 6.16 43.20 -33.34
C PRO A 6 5.15 43.51 -34.49
N LEU A 7 3.85 43.23 -34.32
CA LEU A 7 2.77 43.97 -35.02
C LEU A 7 1.65 44.39 -34.07
N LEU A 8 1.31 45.67 -34.19
CA LEU A 8 0.36 46.47 -33.42
C LEU A 8 -1.02 46.54 -34.12
N GLY A 9 -2.07 46.65 -33.30
CA GLY A 9 -3.35 47.31 -33.65
C GLY A 9 -4.46 46.39 -34.16
N ARG A 10 -5.74 46.62 -33.89
CA ARG A 10 -6.44 47.71 -33.17
C ARG A 10 -7.89 47.25 -32.98
N GLY A 11 -8.59 47.66 -31.92
CA GLY A 11 -10.06 47.62 -31.88
C GLY A 11 -10.67 47.39 -30.50
N SER A 12 -10.89 48.49 -29.77
CA SER A 12 -11.59 48.57 -28.49
C SER A 12 -13.11 48.70 -28.67
N PHE A 13 -13.89 48.11 -27.76
CA PHE A 13 -15.23 48.59 -27.42
C PHE A 13 -15.40 48.57 -25.88
N LEU A 14 -15.86 49.71 -25.35
CA LEU A 14 -16.14 50.07 -23.95
C LEU A 14 -17.45 49.39 -23.46
N SER A 15 -17.62 48.92 -22.22
CA SER A 15 -18.09 49.62 -20.98
C SER A 15 -18.81 48.57 -20.07
N PRO A 16 -19.28 48.87 -18.83
CA PRO A 16 -18.60 49.41 -17.66
C PRO A 16 -18.79 48.53 -16.37
N SER A 17 -18.20 49.02 -15.29
CA SER A 17 -18.06 48.56 -13.88
C SER A 17 -19.30 48.12 -13.08
N VAL A 18 -19.17 47.00 -12.34
CA VAL A 18 -19.95 46.67 -11.11
C VAL A 18 -19.10 45.79 -10.18
N PRO A 19 -18.41 46.34 -9.15
CA PRO A 19 -18.50 45.70 -7.83
C PRO A 19 -18.37 46.66 -6.62
N ALA A 20 -18.61 47.96 -6.77
CA ALA A 20 -18.54 48.91 -5.65
C ALA A 20 -19.83 48.98 -4.80
N ALA A 21 -20.98 48.59 -5.36
CA ALA A 21 -22.28 48.69 -4.68
C ALA A 21 -22.57 47.53 -3.70
N THR A 22 -21.93 46.37 -3.86
CA THR A 22 -22.15 45.18 -3.02
C THR A 22 -21.39 45.24 -1.69
N ALA A 23 -20.24 45.94 -1.64
CA ALA A 23 -19.48 46.09 -0.40
C ALA A 23 -20.14 47.06 0.60
N LEU A 24 -20.82 48.11 0.10
CA LEU A 24 -21.48 49.10 0.95
C LEU A 24 -22.73 48.55 1.66
N LEU A 25 -23.44 47.62 1.01
CA LEU A 25 -24.65 47.01 1.57
C LEU A 25 -24.35 46.08 2.75
N LEU A 26 -23.22 45.36 2.70
CA LEU A 26 -22.78 44.45 3.76
C LEU A 26 -22.34 45.19 5.03
N LEU A 27 -21.69 46.35 4.88
CA LEU A 27 -21.29 47.19 6.02
C LEU A 27 -22.50 47.81 6.73
N LEU A 28 -23.53 48.22 5.99
CA LEU A 28 -24.76 48.75 6.57
C LEU A 28 -25.56 47.69 7.36
N VAL A 29 -25.61 46.45 6.87
CA VAL A 29 -26.28 45.35 7.58
C VAL A 29 -25.55 44.98 8.88
N LEU A 30 -24.21 45.02 8.89
CA LEU A 30 -23.42 44.75 10.10
C LEU A 30 -23.56 45.86 11.16
N LEU A 31 -23.71 47.11 10.73
CA LEU A 31 -23.92 48.23 11.64
C LEU A 31 -25.30 48.17 12.31
N VAL A 32 -26.34 47.77 11.56
CA VAL A 32 -27.71 47.66 12.06
C VAL A 32 -27.89 46.47 13.02
N THR A 33 -27.12 45.40 12.88
CA THR A 33 -27.17 44.24 13.80
C THR A 33 -26.39 44.50 15.10
N LEU A 34 -25.29 45.26 15.07
CA LEU A 34 -24.55 45.66 16.27
C LEU A 34 -25.29 46.70 17.12
N LEU A 35 -26.15 47.54 16.53
CA LEU A 35 -26.95 48.54 17.26
C LEU A 35 -28.18 47.98 17.99
N ARG A 36 -28.51 46.68 17.87
CA ARG A 36 -29.74 46.09 18.45
C ARG A 36 -29.52 45.11 19.61
N LEU A 37 -28.33 45.05 20.20
CA LEU A 37 -28.10 44.25 21.42
C LEU A 37 -28.40 45.08 22.69
N PRO A 38 -29.31 44.63 23.58
CA PRO A 38 -29.61 45.34 24.81
C PRO A 38 -28.45 45.16 25.82
N ILE A 39 -27.92 46.30 26.29
CA ILE A 39 -26.96 46.35 27.38
C ILE A 39 -27.75 46.25 28.69
N SER A 40 -27.75 45.08 29.32
CA SER A 40 -28.23 44.94 30.70
C SER A 40 -27.08 45.27 31.65
N ILE A 41 -27.17 46.43 32.28
CA ILE A 41 -26.28 46.86 33.36
C ILE A 41 -26.97 46.47 34.67
N SER A 42 -26.34 45.61 35.45
CA SER A 42 -26.66 45.46 36.88
C SER A 42 -25.39 45.71 37.69
N PRO A 43 -25.39 46.65 38.66
CA PRO A 43 -24.27 46.90 39.55
C PRO A 43 -24.39 46.04 40.82
N HIS A 44 -23.30 45.94 41.59
CA HIS A 44 -23.09 45.21 42.87
C HIS A 44 -22.39 43.86 42.65
N ALA A 45 -21.24 43.53 43.25
CA ALA A 45 -20.57 44.06 44.42
C ALA A 45 -19.05 43.82 44.33
N ALA A 46 -18.28 44.68 45.00
CA ALA A 46 -16.84 44.57 45.18
C ALA A 46 -16.48 43.48 46.22
N ALA A 47 -15.31 42.86 46.01
CA ALA A 47 -14.45 42.04 46.90
C ALA A 47 -14.04 40.76 46.14
N THR A 48 -12.80 40.34 45.98
CA THR A 48 -11.54 40.61 46.69
C THR A 48 -10.42 40.24 45.73
N LEU A 49 -9.38 41.07 45.59
CA LEU A 49 -8.13 40.68 44.94
C LEU A 49 -7.41 39.68 45.87
N ALA A 50 -7.70 38.39 45.69
CA ALA A 50 -6.85 37.33 46.20
C ALA A 50 -5.84 36.97 45.11
N ASP A 51 -4.59 37.20 45.46
CA ASP A 51 -3.35 36.77 44.82
C ASP A 51 -3.45 35.36 44.21
N GLN A 52 -3.69 35.28 42.89
CA GLN A 52 -3.49 34.05 42.13
C GLN A 52 -2.10 34.09 41.51
N LYS A 53 -1.13 33.58 42.28
CA LYS A 53 0.13 33.06 41.74
C LYS A 53 -0.21 32.12 40.56
N PRO A 54 0.47 32.22 39.40
CA PRO A 54 0.21 31.30 38.29
C PRO A 54 0.36 29.87 38.81
N GLN A 55 -0.73 29.10 38.87
CA GLN A 55 -0.61 27.67 39.10
C GLN A 55 0.18 27.12 37.91
N GLU A 56 1.41 26.65 38.16
CA GLU A 56 2.13 25.80 37.22
C GLU A 56 1.18 24.66 36.88
N GLN A 57 0.71 24.65 35.62
CA GLN A 57 -0.19 23.64 35.11
C GLN A 57 0.63 22.36 34.95
N SER A 58 0.70 21.57 36.03
CA SER A 58 1.40 20.29 36.04
C SER A 58 0.55 19.26 35.33
N CYS A 59 1.10 18.70 34.26
CA CYS A 59 0.48 17.62 33.49
C CYS A 59 1.38 16.40 33.60
N ASP A 60 0.74 15.27 33.87
CA ASP A 60 1.42 14.00 33.94
C ASP A 60 1.88 13.57 32.54
N PRO A 61 3.21 13.49 32.27
CA PRO A 61 3.74 13.05 30.99
C PRO A 61 3.47 11.57 30.71
N SER A 62 3.08 10.79 31.73
CA SER A 62 2.70 9.38 31.60
C SER A 62 1.20 9.16 31.37
N SER A 63 0.39 10.22 31.46
CA SER A 63 -1.05 10.12 31.20
C SER A 63 -1.33 9.79 29.71
N PRO A 64 -2.38 9.00 29.41
CA PRO A 64 -2.74 8.67 28.04
C PRO A 64 -2.94 9.92 27.17
N LEU A 65 -2.48 9.87 25.92
CA LEU A 65 -2.73 10.93 24.94
C LEU A 65 -4.18 10.90 24.46
N ASP A 66 -4.81 12.06 24.44
CA ASP A 66 -6.06 12.26 23.70
C ASP A 66 -5.75 12.64 22.25
N CYS A 67 -5.70 11.63 21.38
CA CYS A 67 -5.47 11.81 19.94
C CYS A 67 -6.63 12.54 19.22
N ALA A 68 -7.78 12.74 19.89
CA ALA A 68 -8.88 13.54 19.36
C ALA A 68 -8.72 15.06 19.66
N ASP A 69 -7.72 15.47 20.46
CA ASP A 69 -7.43 16.88 20.74
C ASP A 69 -7.12 17.63 19.43
N PRO A 70 -7.91 18.68 19.08
CA PRO A 70 -7.68 19.46 17.86
C PRO A 70 -6.28 20.06 17.76
N ARG A 71 -5.67 20.45 18.89
CA ARG A 71 -4.30 21.01 18.92
C ARG A 71 -3.28 19.98 18.49
N LEU A 72 -3.48 18.73 18.90
CA LEU A 72 -2.62 17.63 18.53
C LEU A 72 -2.80 17.25 17.06
N PHE A 73 -4.05 17.24 16.56
CA PHE A 73 -4.32 17.06 15.14
C PHE A 73 -3.62 18.11 14.27
N HIS A 74 -3.72 19.40 14.64
CA HIS A 74 -3.06 20.47 13.90
C HIS A 74 -1.54 20.39 13.95
N LEU A 75 -0.98 20.02 15.11
CA LEU A 75 0.46 19.79 15.27
C LEU A 75 0.92 18.65 14.34
N MET A 76 0.27 17.50 14.37
CA MET A 76 0.61 16.35 13.51
C MET A 76 0.48 16.71 12.03
N MET A 77 -0.58 17.42 11.64
CA MET A 77 -0.78 17.89 10.27
C MET A 77 0.37 18.79 9.81
N ARG A 78 0.74 19.78 10.63
CA ARG A 78 1.85 20.69 10.34
C ARG A 78 3.17 19.95 10.26
N SER A 79 3.47 19.09 11.23
CA SER A 79 4.68 18.27 11.23
C SER A 79 4.77 17.39 9.98
N ALA A 80 3.66 16.84 9.49
CA ALA A 80 3.64 16.07 8.24
C ALA A 80 3.92 16.95 7.00
N ILE A 81 3.31 18.14 6.92
CA ILE A 81 3.53 19.08 5.81
C ILE A 81 5.00 19.54 5.79
N ASP A 82 5.55 19.87 6.96
CA ASP A 82 6.93 20.32 7.10
C ASP A 82 7.93 19.20 6.80
N ALA A 83 7.65 17.96 7.23
CA ALA A 83 8.51 16.80 7.00
C ALA A 83 8.50 16.30 5.55
N PHE A 84 7.39 16.49 4.83
CA PHE A 84 7.20 15.94 3.48
C PHE A 84 6.83 17.04 2.47
N PRO A 85 7.75 17.97 2.16
CA PRO A 85 7.47 19.11 1.28
C PRO A 85 7.13 18.71 -0.17
N ALA A 86 7.54 17.51 -0.60
CA ALA A 86 7.22 16.96 -1.92
C ALA A 86 5.81 16.32 -2.00
N VAL A 87 5.12 16.15 -0.87
CA VAL A 87 3.80 15.50 -0.83
C VAL A 87 2.69 16.53 -1.00
N HIS A 88 1.90 16.40 -2.05
CA HIS A 88 0.67 17.17 -2.22
C HIS A 88 -0.49 16.57 -1.41
N PHE A 89 -0.57 16.94 -0.14
CA PHE A 89 -1.64 16.50 0.77
C PHE A 89 -3.02 16.98 0.28
N ALA A 90 -3.87 16.02 -0.09
CA ALA A 90 -5.25 16.29 -0.48
C ALA A 90 -6.20 16.27 0.72
N ARG A 91 -5.96 15.39 1.71
CA ARG A 91 -6.79 15.28 2.91
C ARG A 91 -6.07 14.55 4.04
N PHE A 92 -6.17 15.08 5.26
CA PHE A 92 -5.82 14.36 6.49
C PHE A 92 -7.03 13.65 7.10
N GLY A 93 -6.81 12.48 7.67
CA GLY A 93 -7.77 11.73 8.47
C GLY A 93 -7.71 12.14 9.94
N ARG A 94 -8.75 11.78 10.71
CA ARG A 94 -8.75 12.00 12.16
C ARG A 94 -7.67 11.10 12.79
N PRO A 95 -6.81 11.63 13.68
CA PRO A 95 -5.88 10.83 14.42
C PRO A 95 -6.60 9.89 15.38
N VAL A 96 -5.96 8.77 15.67
CA VAL A 96 -6.43 7.77 16.62
C VAL A 96 -5.26 7.29 17.47
N THR A 97 -5.54 6.66 18.60
CA THR A 97 -4.51 6.14 19.50
C THR A 97 -3.67 5.06 18.81
N GLY A 98 -2.34 5.16 18.95
CA GLY A 98 -1.39 4.12 18.52
C GLY A 98 -1.35 2.92 19.46
N ASP A 99 -0.55 1.90 19.14
CA ASP A 99 -0.44 0.72 19.99
C ASP A 99 0.36 1.00 21.28
N PRO A 100 -0.02 0.39 22.41
CA PRO A 100 0.80 0.38 23.61
C PRO A 100 2.18 -0.25 23.35
N PRO A 101 3.25 0.14 24.07
CA PRO A 101 3.28 1.07 25.19
C PRO A 101 3.80 2.45 24.75
N SER A 102 2.95 3.40 24.36
CA SER A 102 3.45 4.75 24.04
C SER A 102 2.38 5.83 23.98
N ALA A 103 2.83 7.05 24.30
CA ALA A 103 2.22 8.32 23.93
C ALA A 103 2.35 8.52 22.40
N SER A 104 1.58 7.77 21.62
CA SER A 104 1.56 7.89 20.15
C SER A 104 0.16 8.01 19.57
N CYS A 105 0.08 8.67 18.41
CA CYS A 105 -1.14 8.79 17.63
C CYS A 105 -0.88 8.37 16.18
N ASP A 106 -1.77 7.56 15.63
CA ASP A 106 -1.75 7.19 14.22
C ASP A 106 -2.62 8.18 13.45
N MET A 107 -2.12 8.71 12.33
CA MET A 107 -2.89 9.58 11.44
C MET A 107 -2.70 9.17 9.98
N ALA A 108 -3.80 9.12 9.23
CA ALA A 108 -3.81 8.84 7.81
C ALA A 108 -3.89 10.12 6.98
N TRP A 109 -3.39 10.09 5.75
CA TRP A 109 -3.66 11.11 4.75
C TRP A 109 -3.79 10.53 3.35
N ARG A 110 -4.30 11.36 2.45
CA ARG A 110 -4.35 11.11 1.01
C ARG A 110 -3.48 12.14 0.31
N ALA A 111 -2.57 11.68 -0.52
CA ALA A 111 -1.71 12.50 -1.36
C ALA A 111 -2.07 12.31 -2.82
N ARG A 112 -1.90 13.34 -3.66
CA ARG A 112 -2.00 13.19 -5.12
C ARG A 112 -0.69 12.63 -5.68
N SER A 113 -0.80 11.73 -6.65
CA SER A 113 0.35 11.22 -7.40
C SER A 113 0.67 12.21 -8.52
N ASP A 114 1.78 12.94 -8.38
CA ASP A 114 2.27 14.01 -9.28
C ASP A 114 1.26 15.14 -9.61
N SER A 115 1.74 16.38 -9.70
CA SER A 115 0.91 17.53 -10.11
C SER A 115 0.36 17.40 -11.53
N ASP A 116 1.05 16.62 -12.38
CA ASP A 116 0.85 16.57 -13.83
C ASP A 116 0.12 15.28 -14.28
N SER A 117 -0.24 14.39 -13.36
CA SER A 117 -0.97 13.17 -13.70
C SER A 117 -2.45 13.50 -13.98
N PRO A 118 -3.02 13.12 -15.13
CA PRO A 118 -4.45 13.29 -15.40
C PRO A 118 -5.34 12.40 -14.51
N SER A 119 -4.73 11.52 -13.70
CA SER A 119 -5.43 10.65 -12.76
C SER A 119 -5.80 11.40 -11.47
N LYS A 120 -7.08 11.33 -11.07
CA LYS A 120 -7.55 11.76 -9.73
C LYS A 120 -7.19 10.77 -8.62
N ALA A 121 -6.39 9.74 -8.90
CA ALA A 121 -6.03 8.74 -7.91
C ALA A 121 -5.22 9.40 -6.79
N THR A 122 -5.62 9.13 -5.55
CA THR A 122 -4.88 9.56 -4.38
C THR A 122 -4.26 8.35 -3.72
N THR A 123 -2.95 8.37 -3.52
CA THR A 123 -2.26 7.39 -2.69
C THR A 123 -2.62 7.68 -1.23
N LYS A 124 -2.96 6.64 -0.46
CA LYS A 124 -3.20 6.77 0.97
C LYS A 124 -1.94 6.35 1.72
N ASP A 125 -1.57 7.16 2.69
CA ASP A 125 -0.53 6.86 3.68
C ASP A 125 -1.13 6.96 5.09
N TYR A 126 -0.50 6.32 6.06
CA TYR A 126 -0.85 6.37 7.47
C TYR A 126 0.40 6.15 8.30
N ARG A 127 0.71 7.12 9.17
CA ARG A 127 1.94 7.10 9.97
C ARG A 127 1.60 7.14 11.44
N ARG A 128 2.46 6.50 12.24
CA ARG A 128 2.48 6.64 13.70
C ARG A 128 3.33 7.85 14.08
N PHE A 129 2.80 8.74 14.92
CA PHE A 129 3.53 9.89 15.45
C PHE A 129 3.89 9.61 16.90
N ALA A 130 5.18 9.67 17.23
CA ALA A 130 5.63 9.67 18.62
C ALA A 130 5.50 11.10 19.16
N ILE A 131 4.79 11.26 20.27
CA ILE A 131 4.40 12.57 20.80
C ILE A 131 4.90 12.68 22.24
N ALA A 132 5.56 13.79 22.53
CA ALA A 132 5.91 14.17 23.90
C ALA A 132 4.95 15.25 24.40
N ARG A 133 4.81 15.32 25.73
CA ARG A 133 4.13 16.39 26.44
C ARG A 133 5.12 17.04 27.39
N ASP A 134 5.25 18.36 27.31
CA ASP A 134 6.10 19.11 28.23
C ASP A 134 5.49 19.09 29.64
N PRO A 135 6.24 18.70 30.70
CA PRO A 135 5.68 18.53 32.05
C PRO A 135 5.20 19.82 32.74
N LYS A 136 5.65 20.99 32.26
CA LYS A 136 5.39 22.30 32.89
C LYS A 136 4.38 23.16 32.14
N SER A 137 4.39 23.08 30.82
CA SER A 137 3.54 23.87 29.91
C SER A 137 2.44 23.03 29.27
N CYS A 138 2.49 21.71 29.42
CA CYS A 138 1.56 20.76 28.79
C CYS A 138 1.50 20.84 27.27
N ALA A 139 2.47 21.50 26.65
CA ALA A 139 2.57 21.62 25.22
C ALA A 139 2.94 20.26 24.61
N TYR A 140 2.30 19.94 23.49
CA TYR A 140 2.65 18.77 22.70
C TYR A 140 3.83 19.08 21.77
N SER A 141 4.69 18.10 21.55
CA SER A 141 5.68 18.11 20.48
C SER A 141 5.70 16.76 19.77
N VAL A 142 5.91 16.78 18.46
CA VAL A 142 6.14 15.55 17.68
C VAL A 142 7.62 15.23 17.77
N LEU A 143 7.94 14.09 18.39
CA LEU A 143 9.30 13.58 18.51
C LEU A 143 9.78 12.95 17.20
N SER A 144 8.89 12.19 16.56
CA SER A 144 9.16 11.55 15.28
C SER A 144 7.86 11.21 14.55
N ILE A 145 7.99 11.09 13.23
CA ILE A 145 6.97 10.54 12.35
C ILE A 145 7.49 9.18 11.88
N GLY A 146 6.70 8.14 12.06
CA GLY A 146 7.05 6.78 11.68
C GLY A 146 7.14 6.61 10.16
N GLU A 147 7.71 5.48 9.75
CA GLU A 147 7.94 5.07 8.36
C GLU A 147 6.63 4.80 7.59
N TYR A 148 6.72 4.62 6.26
CA TYR A 148 5.55 4.45 5.39
C TYR A 148 4.61 3.35 5.89
N HIS A 149 3.33 3.69 6.06
CA HIS A 149 2.28 2.80 6.59
C HIS A 149 2.49 2.30 8.05
N SER A 150 3.32 2.98 8.84
CA SER A 150 3.55 2.65 10.26
C SER A 150 2.37 2.88 11.21
N GLY A 151 1.31 3.56 10.78
CA GLY A 151 0.15 3.91 11.63
C GLY A 151 -1.12 3.10 11.34
N PRO A 152 -1.14 1.77 11.55
CA PRO A 152 -2.23 0.90 11.12
C PRO A 152 -3.58 1.23 11.76
N ASN A 153 -3.61 1.84 12.96
CA ASN A 153 -4.86 2.13 13.66
C ASN A 153 -5.66 3.24 12.95
N ALA A 154 -4.99 4.15 12.23
CA ALA A 154 -5.64 5.16 11.40
C ALA A 154 -6.30 4.58 10.14
N ARG A 155 -6.24 3.25 9.94
CA ARG A 155 -7.01 2.53 8.94
C ARG A 155 -8.47 2.40 9.42
N LYS A 156 -9.41 2.98 8.67
CA LYS A 156 -10.83 2.65 8.86
C LYS A 156 -11.02 1.13 8.65
N PRO A 157 -11.51 0.38 9.64
CA PRO A 157 -11.85 -1.03 9.44
C PRO A 157 -12.96 -1.14 8.40
N ARG A 158 -12.85 -2.12 7.50
CA ARG A 158 -13.98 -2.52 6.66
C ARG A 158 -14.97 -3.26 7.58
N ARG A 159 -16.24 -2.84 7.64
CA ARG A 159 -17.30 -3.64 8.29
C ARG A 159 -17.39 -4.96 7.51
N GLY A 160 -17.10 -6.09 8.18
CA GLY A 160 -17.22 -7.44 7.61
C GLY A 160 -15.93 -8.09 7.10
N ALA A 161 -14.78 -7.42 7.14
CA ALA A 161 -13.51 -8.03 6.74
C ALA A 161 -12.74 -8.49 7.98
N THR A 162 -12.96 -9.72 8.43
CA THR A 162 -11.97 -10.43 9.27
C THR A 162 -10.82 -10.89 8.37
N ASN A 163 -10.11 -9.93 7.75
CA ASN A 163 -8.93 -10.19 6.91
C ASN A 163 -7.65 -10.23 7.76
N ALA A 164 -7.79 -10.31 9.10
CA ALA A 164 -6.68 -10.43 10.02
C ALA A 164 -6.08 -11.83 9.87
N THR A 165 -4.97 -11.90 9.16
CA THR A 165 -4.15 -13.10 9.17
C THR A 165 -3.52 -13.25 10.55
N ILE A 166 -3.61 -14.45 11.13
CA ILE A 166 -2.81 -14.79 12.31
C ILE A 166 -1.37 -15.06 11.86
N ALA A 167 -0.41 -14.39 12.49
CA ALA A 167 1.00 -14.67 12.29
C ALA A 167 1.27 -16.15 12.64
N PRO A 168 1.99 -16.91 11.79
CA PRO A 168 2.37 -18.27 12.15
C PRO A 168 3.15 -18.28 13.47
N PRO A 169 3.17 -19.40 14.21
CA PRO A 169 4.05 -19.52 15.36
C PRO A 169 5.49 -19.23 14.90
N PRO A 170 6.25 -18.41 15.66
CA PRO A 170 7.59 -18.02 15.27
C PRO A 170 8.46 -19.28 15.11
N PRO A 171 9.33 -19.34 14.08
CA PRO A 171 10.29 -20.43 13.98
C PRO A 171 11.21 -20.44 15.21
N PRO A 172 11.91 -21.56 15.48
CA PRO A 172 12.85 -21.62 16.58
C PRO A 172 13.87 -20.48 16.49
N ALA A 173 13.98 -19.69 17.56
CA ALA A 173 14.92 -18.58 17.62
C ALA A 173 16.35 -19.06 17.38
N LEU A 174 17.11 -18.33 16.58
CA LEU A 174 18.52 -18.64 16.35
C LEU A 174 19.30 -18.51 17.67
N SER A 175 20.25 -19.41 17.89
CA SER A 175 21.22 -19.20 18.97
C SER A 175 22.05 -17.95 18.69
N ARG A 176 22.55 -17.30 19.76
CA ARG A 176 23.39 -16.10 19.61
C ARG A 176 24.57 -16.32 18.66
N SER A 177 25.24 -17.47 18.74
CA SER A 177 26.37 -17.77 17.87
C SER A 177 25.93 -17.85 16.41
N GLN A 178 24.82 -18.53 16.10
CA GLN A 178 24.27 -18.59 14.75
C GLN A 178 23.89 -17.20 14.22
N PHE A 179 23.21 -16.39 15.04
CA PHE A 179 22.79 -15.05 14.65
C PHE A 179 24.00 -14.12 14.41
N ALA A 180 25.00 -14.15 15.29
CA ALA A 180 26.18 -13.28 15.18
C ALA A 180 27.10 -13.64 14.00
N HIS A 181 27.15 -14.92 13.59
CA HIS A 181 27.87 -15.35 12.40
C HIS A 181 27.06 -15.16 11.10
N GLY A 182 25.77 -14.84 11.22
CA GLY A 182 24.91 -14.55 10.09
C GLY A 182 25.31 -13.28 9.33
N SER A 183 24.92 -13.23 8.06
CA SER A 183 25.06 -12.04 7.21
C SER A 183 23.72 -11.74 6.58
N TYR A 184 23.19 -10.55 6.88
CA TYR A 184 21.80 -10.17 6.58
C TYR A 184 21.73 -8.96 5.65
N LEU A 185 20.66 -8.90 4.86
CA LEU A 185 20.26 -7.77 4.05
C LEU A 185 18.81 -7.45 4.37
N ALA A 186 18.51 -6.22 4.78
CA ALA A 186 17.16 -5.77 5.06
C ALA A 186 16.82 -4.57 4.17
N TYR A 187 15.57 -4.52 3.71
CA TYR A 187 14.99 -3.38 3.02
C TYR A 187 14.02 -2.72 3.98
N LEU A 188 14.22 -1.45 4.28
CA LEU A 188 13.39 -0.68 5.21
C LEU A 188 12.67 0.43 4.47
N GLY A 189 11.35 0.51 4.68
CA GLY A 189 10.49 1.54 4.09
C GLY A 189 10.29 1.37 2.58
N GLY A 190 10.01 2.48 1.90
CA GLY A 190 9.79 2.53 0.46
C GLY A 190 8.33 2.44 0.01
N GLY A 191 8.11 2.71 -1.28
CA GLY A 191 6.77 2.87 -1.87
C GLY A 191 6.15 1.58 -2.41
N ASP A 192 6.77 0.41 -2.18
CA ASP A 192 6.33 -0.87 -2.76
C ASP A 192 5.07 -1.45 -2.11
N ARG A 193 4.78 -1.02 -0.88
CA ARG A 193 3.61 -1.49 -0.12
C ARG A 193 2.32 -0.96 -0.74
N CYS A 194 1.32 -1.82 -0.84
CA CYS A 194 0.00 -1.54 -1.42
C CYS A 194 0.01 -1.16 -2.91
N LYS A 195 1.09 -1.50 -3.64
CA LYS A 195 1.16 -1.37 -5.11
C LYS A 195 0.56 -2.61 -5.79
N PRO A 196 0.14 -2.50 -7.07
CA PRO A 196 -0.31 -3.66 -7.83
C PRO A 196 0.74 -4.77 -7.78
N MET A 197 0.31 -6.03 -7.70
CA MET A 197 1.21 -7.15 -7.45
C MET A 197 2.38 -7.23 -8.44
N PRO A 198 2.22 -6.98 -9.76
CA PRO A 198 3.37 -6.97 -10.68
C PRO A 198 4.47 -5.97 -10.29
N HIS A 199 4.12 -4.83 -9.68
CA HIS A 199 5.08 -3.87 -9.16
C HIS A 199 5.82 -4.46 -7.96
N TYR A 200 5.07 -4.94 -6.95
CA TYR A 200 5.65 -5.54 -5.76
C TYR A 200 6.57 -6.73 -6.12
N LEU A 201 6.15 -7.61 -7.03
CA LEU A 201 6.95 -8.76 -7.48
C LEU A 201 8.24 -8.34 -8.18
N ARG A 202 8.23 -7.26 -8.97
CA ARG A 202 9.46 -6.73 -9.58
C ARG A 202 10.45 -6.30 -8.50
N SER A 203 9.96 -5.62 -7.47
CA SER A 203 10.74 -5.16 -6.34
C SER A 203 11.27 -6.31 -5.47
N LEU A 204 10.43 -7.30 -5.17
CA LEU A 204 10.83 -8.52 -4.47
C LEU A 204 11.91 -9.29 -5.25
N GLN A 205 11.73 -9.46 -6.57
CA GLN A 205 12.75 -10.08 -7.44
C GLN A 205 14.09 -9.33 -7.39
N CYS A 206 14.05 -8.01 -7.25
CA CYS A 206 15.24 -7.21 -7.11
C CYS A 206 15.96 -7.45 -5.77
N ALA A 207 15.21 -7.40 -4.66
CA ALA A 207 15.74 -7.69 -3.33
C ALA A 207 16.36 -9.10 -3.23
N LEU A 208 15.70 -10.11 -3.83
CA LEU A 208 16.23 -11.48 -3.92
C LEU A 208 17.53 -11.54 -4.74
N ALA A 209 17.59 -10.84 -5.87
CA ALA A 209 18.77 -10.81 -6.72
C ALA A 209 19.97 -10.19 -5.99
N GLU A 210 19.75 -9.10 -5.24
CA GLU A 210 20.79 -8.48 -4.43
C GLU A 210 21.23 -9.38 -3.27
N ALA A 211 20.30 -9.95 -2.50
CA ALA A 211 20.61 -10.86 -1.40
C ALA A 211 21.46 -12.04 -1.87
N ARG A 212 21.09 -12.64 -3.00
CA ARG A 212 21.86 -13.72 -3.63
C ARG A 212 23.24 -13.25 -4.08
N TYR A 213 23.34 -12.07 -4.69
CA TYR A 213 24.62 -11.52 -5.16
C TYR A 213 25.58 -11.25 -3.99
N LEU A 214 25.06 -10.74 -2.87
CA LEU A 214 25.85 -10.45 -1.67
C LEU A 214 26.09 -11.68 -0.77
N ASN A 215 25.50 -12.83 -1.11
CA ASN A 215 25.47 -14.04 -0.28
C ASN A 215 24.97 -13.76 1.15
N ARG A 216 23.81 -13.09 1.24
CA ARG A 216 23.18 -12.67 2.50
C ARG A 216 21.79 -13.27 2.64
N THR A 217 21.40 -13.55 3.87
CA THR A 217 20.02 -13.89 4.23
C THR A 217 19.18 -12.64 4.10
N LEU A 218 18.10 -12.71 3.32
CA LEU A 218 17.17 -11.59 3.15
C LEU A 218 16.22 -11.53 4.36
N VAL A 219 16.19 -10.38 5.02
CA VAL A 219 15.17 -10.04 6.02
C VAL A 219 13.96 -9.51 5.26
N LEU A 220 12.82 -10.21 5.33
CA LEU A 220 11.65 -9.93 4.52
C LEU A 220 10.37 -9.93 5.36
N ASP A 221 9.54 -8.90 5.21
CA ASP A 221 8.15 -8.92 5.66
C ASP A 221 7.36 -9.90 4.79
N LEU A 222 6.88 -10.99 5.40
CA LEU A 222 6.04 -11.99 4.71
C LEU A 222 4.55 -11.62 4.74
N THR A 223 4.22 -10.45 5.26
CA THR A 223 2.91 -9.82 5.09
C THR A 223 2.86 -8.99 3.80
N LEU A 224 1.67 -8.86 3.26
CA LEU A 224 1.40 -8.20 1.99
C LEU A 224 0.23 -7.23 2.17
N CYS A 225 0.37 -6.07 1.53
CA CYS A 225 -0.75 -5.19 1.26
C CYS A 225 -1.21 -5.33 -0.20
N LEU A 226 -2.44 -5.83 -0.41
CA LEU A 226 -3.05 -5.82 -1.73
C LEU A 226 -3.49 -4.41 -2.11
N ALA A 227 -3.18 -3.99 -3.34
CA ALA A 227 -3.59 -2.70 -3.87
C ALA A 227 -5.11 -2.54 -3.94
N ALA A 228 -5.57 -1.29 -3.84
CA ALA A 228 -6.98 -0.93 -4.01
C ALA A 228 -7.57 -1.34 -5.37
N SER A 229 -6.74 -1.52 -6.40
CA SER A 229 -7.16 -2.01 -7.72
C SER A 229 -7.77 -3.41 -7.67
N TYR A 230 -7.41 -4.20 -6.65
CA TYR A 230 -7.95 -5.55 -6.45
C TYR A 230 -9.26 -5.56 -5.66
N ALA A 231 -9.72 -4.43 -5.14
CA ALA A 231 -11.01 -4.37 -4.48
C ALA A 231 -12.17 -4.54 -5.49
N ALA A 232 -13.32 -5.02 -4.98
CA ALA A 232 -14.55 -5.13 -5.75
C ALA A 232 -14.93 -3.81 -6.46
N ALA A 233 -15.30 -3.93 -7.74
CA ALA A 233 -15.70 -2.79 -8.57
C ALA A 233 -16.86 -2.00 -7.92
N GLY A 234 -16.86 -0.67 -8.09
CA GLY A 234 -17.90 0.20 -7.53
C GLY A 234 -17.77 0.52 -6.03
N THR A 235 -16.85 -0.11 -5.30
CA THR A 235 -16.69 0.14 -3.85
C THR A 235 -15.76 1.31 -3.49
N GLY A 236 -15.14 1.97 -4.48
CA GLY A 236 -14.12 2.99 -4.25
C GLY A 236 -12.95 2.46 -3.41
N GLY A 237 -12.61 1.18 -3.62
CA GLY A 237 -11.95 0.29 -2.67
C GLY A 237 -10.67 0.79 -2.02
N MET A 238 -10.33 0.18 -0.90
CA MET A 238 -9.17 0.50 -0.07
C MET A 238 -8.13 -0.62 -0.19
N PRO A 239 -6.83 -0.32 -0.08
CA PRO A 239 -5.82 -1.36 0.00
C PRO A 239 -6.05 -2.29 1.20
N GLU A 240 -5.71 -3.56 1.03
CA GLU A 240 -5.90 -4.61 2.03
C GLU A 240 -4.57 -5.09 2.60
N GLU A 241 -4.20 -4.51 3.73
CA GLU A 241 -3.06 -4.93 4.56
C GLU A 241 -3.26 -6.28 5.24
N GLY A 242 -2.13 -6.90 5.57
CA GLY A 242 -2.04 -8.05 6.49
C GLY A 242 -2.33 -9.39 5.84
N LYS A 243 -2.38 -9.47 4.49
CA LYS A 243 -2.47 -10.76 3.78
C LYS A 243 -1.11 -11.46 3.88
N ARG A 244 -1.06 -12.80 3.84
CA ARG A 244 0.23 -13.51 3.79
C ARG A 244 0.72 -13.66 2.37
N LEU A 245 2.02 -13.46 2.17
CA LEU A 245 2.68 -13.74 0.89
C LEU A 245 2.49 -15.20 0.46
N ALA A 246 2.46 -16.12 1.43
CA ALA A 246 2.22 -17.55 1.26
C ALA A 246 0.89 -17.90 0.56
N PHE A 247 -0.09 -17.00 0.57
CA PHE A 247 -1.36 -17.24 -0.10
C PHE A 247 -1.25 -17.08 -1.62
N TYR A 248 -0.20 -16.42 -2.11
CA TYR A 248 -0.01 -16.10 -3.53
C TYR A 248 1.24 -16.75 -4.11
N ILE A 249 2.30 -16.89 -3.32
CA ILE A 249 3.62 -17.36 -3.75
C ILE A 249 4.01 -18.63 -2.99
N ASP A 250 4.65 -19.55 -3.69
CA ASP A 250 5.30 -20.72 -3.12
C ASP A 250 6.54 -20.30 -2.29
N LEU A 251 6.36 -20.17 -0.97
CA LEU A 251 7.44 -19.78 -0.06
C LEU A 251 8.51 -20.85 0.06
N ASP A 252 8.18 -22.13 -0.04
CA ASP A 252 9.16 -23.21 0.04
C ASP A 252 10.12 -23.15 -1.15
N HIS A 253 9.57 -22.95 -2.35
CA HIS A 253 10.38 -22.67 -3.53
C HIS A 253 11.18 -21.39 -3.35
N LEU A 254 10.60 -20.31 -2.83
CA LEU A 254 11.30 -19.05 -2.61
C LEU A 254 12.52 -19.22 -1.67
N HIS A 255 12.34 -19.92 -0.55
CA HIS A 255 13.41 -20.28 0.40
C HIS A 255 14.51 -21.12 -0.24
N SER A 256 14.17 -21.96 -1.23
CA SER A 256 15.18 -22.73 -1.98
C SER A 256 16.09 -21.86 -2.86
N GLN A 257 15.68 -20.63 -3.19
CA GLN A 257 16.43 -19.73 -4.08
C GLN A 257 17.35 -18.79 -3.32
N VAL A 258 16.88 -18.27 -2.18
CA VAL A 258 17.59 -17.30 -1.32
C VAL A 258 17.20 -17.58 0.14
N PRO A 259 18.16 -17.65 1.08
CA PRO A 259 17.82 -17.74 2.50
C PRO A 259 17.02 -16.50 2.93
N ILE A 260 15.86 -16.73 3.56
CA ILE A 260 14.96 -15.67 4.02
C ILE A 260 14.69 -15.89 5.51
N ILE A 261 14.69 -14.79 6.27
CA ILE A 261 14.19 -14.73 7.63
C ILE A 261 13.04 -13.72 7.68
N GLU A 262 11.96 -14.07 8.38
CA GLU A 262 10.83 -13.15 8.55
C GLU A 262 11.27 -11.93 9.37
N GLU A 263 10.87 -10.74 8.91
CA GLU A 263 11.27 -9.47 9.51
C GLU A 263 10.99 -9.40 11.02
N SER A 264 9.79 -9.81 11.45
CA SER A 264 9.36 -9.80 12.84
C SER A 264 10.28 -10.65 13.74
N GLN A 265 10.64 -11.85 13.27
CA GLN A 265 11.56 -12.76 13.96
C GLN A 265 12.98 -12.19 14.01
N PHE A 266 13.46 -11.64 12.88
CA PHE A 266 14.80 -11.05 12.81
C PHE A 266 14.96 -9.91 13.82
N TRP A 267 14.01 -8.99 13.90
CA TRP A 267 14.09 -7.87 14.84
C TRP A 267 13.97 -8.32 16.30
N ALA A 268 13.16 -9.33 16.60
CA ALA A 268 13.10 -9.92 17.93
C ALA A 268 14.45 -10.56 18.37
N ASP A 269 15.14 -11.23 17.44
CA ASP A 269 16.48 -11.77 17.69
C ASP A 269 17.54 -10.66 17.77
N TRP A 270 17.40 -9.61 16.96
CA TRP A 270 18.28 -8.43 17.00
C TRP A 270 18.18 -7.69 18.33
N ASP A 271 16.98 -7.47 18.87
CA ASP A 271 16.80 -6.81 20.17
C ASP A 271 17.39 -7.64 21.31
N ARG A 272 17.30 -8.97 21.21
CA ARG A 272 17.83 -9.89 22.20
C ARG A 272 19.36 -9.99 22.16
N TRP A 273 19.95 -10.06 20.97
CA TRP A 273 21.37 -10.39 20.80
C TRP A 273 22.23 -9.21 20.30
N GLY A 274 21.66 -8.33 19.48
CA GLY A 274 22.33 -7.18 18.87
C GLY A 274 22.48 -5.98 19.80
N ALA A 275 21.58 -5.80 20.78
CA ALA A 275 21.65 -4.72 21.78
C ALA A 275 22.93 -4.73 22.65
N GLN A 276 23.73 -5.79 22.59
CA GLN A 276 25.02 -5.91 23.29
C GLN A 276 26.19 -5.23 22.54
N GLY A 277 25.94 -4.49 21.46
CA GLY A 277 26.90 -3.57 20.82
C GLY A 277 27.99 -4.21 19.96
N GLN A 278 27.95 -5.53 19.76
CA GLN A 278 28.98 -6.26 19.00
C GLN A 278 28.66 -6.45 17.51
N LEU A 279 27.40 -6.25 17.10
CA LEU A 279 26.97 -6.48 15.71
C LEU A 279 27.13 -5.19 14.89
N ARG A 280 27.71 -5.32 13.70
CA ARG A 280 27.97 -4.19 12.80
C ARG A 280 26.79 -3.96 11.86
N VAL A 281 26.39 -2.70 11.71
CA VAL A 281 25.31 -2.25 10.83
C VAL A 281 25.90 -1.35 9.75
N ARG A 282 25.51 -1.60 8.49
CA ARG A 282 25.74 -0.68 7.39
C ARG A 282 24.42 -0.15 6.88
N LEU A 283 24.22 1.17 6.99
CA LEU A 283 23.09 1.85 6.39
C LEU A 283 23.44 2.33 4.97
N VAL A 284 22.54 2.10 4.02
CA VAL A 284 22.65 2.54 2.63
C VAL A 284 21.37 3.32 2.28
N GLU A 285 21.48 4.65 2.23
CA GLU A 285 20.35 5.56 1.96
C GLU A 285 20.19 5.87 0.47
N ASP A 286 21.27 5.76 -0.32
CA ASP A 286 21.19 5.85 -1.78
C ASP A 286 20.58 4.56 -2.34
N THR A 287 19.31 4.67 -2.74
CA THR A 287 18.49 3.59 -3.30
C THR A 287 19.03 3.04 -4.63
N ARG A 288 19.95 3.76 -5.28
CA ARG A 288 20.59 3.36 -6.56
C ARG A 288 22.05 2.96 -6.39
N LEU A 289 22.61 3.00 -5.17
CA LEU A 289 23.98 2.58 -4.93
C LEU A 289 24.15 1.11 -5.34
N ALA A 290 24.97 0.82 -6.34
CA ALA A 290 25.11 -0.54 -6.84
C ALA A 290 25.74 -1.48 -5.79
N PRO A 291 25.25 -2.73 -5.64
CA PRO A 291 25.75 -3.68 -4.62
C PRO A 291 27.24 -3.99 -4.73
N ILE A 292 27.81 -3.89 -5.93
CA ILE A 292 29.25 -4.10 -6.18
C ILE A 292 30.14 -3.24 -5.26
N LYS A 293 29.70 -2.01 -4.96
CA LYS A 293 30.43 -1.01 -4.16
C LYS A 293 30.62 -1.42 -2.71
N PHE A 294 29.81 -2.36 -2.22
CA PHE A 294 29.88 -2.86 -0.84
C PHE A 294 29.80 -4.38 -0.77
N SER A 295 30.05 -5.09 -1.87
CA SER A 295 30.07 -6.55 -1.95
C SER A 295 31.05 -7.23 -0.97
N LYS A 296 32.11 -6.52 -0.56
CA LYS A 296 33.11 -6.98 0.41
C LYS A 296 32.81 -6.56 1.86
N ALA A 297 31.65 -5.94 2.11
CA ALA A 297 31.28 -5.49 3.44
C ALA A 297 31.13 -6.67 4.40
N ARG A 298 31.76 -6.56 5.58
CA ARG A 298 31.73 -7.57 6.65
C ARG A 298 30.72 -7.23 7.76
N ASP A 299 29.88 -6.23 7.51
CA ASP A 299 28.83 -5.82 8.44
C ASP A 299 27.82 -6.97 8.61
N THR A 300 27.36 -7.19 9.85
CA THR A 300 26.40 -8.25 10.17
C THR A 300 25.12 -8.05 9.37
N ILE A 301 24.62 -6.81 9.33
CA ILE A 301 23.46 -6.41 8.54
C ILE A 301 23.79 -5.23 7.62
N ILE A 302 23.28 -5.31 6.39
CA ILE A 302 23.18 -4.17 5.48
C ILE A 302 21.71 -3.77 5.42
N ILE A 303 21.42 -2.51 5.70
CA ILE A 303 20.07 -1.95 5.65
C ILE A 303 20.01 -1.01 4.46
N ARG A 304 19.20 -1.35 3.47
CA ARG A 304 18.77 -0.45 2.40
C ARG A 304 17.61 0.37 2.94
N LYS A 305 17.83 1.66 3.21
CA LYS A 305 16.77 2.56 3.66
C LYS A 305 16.19 3.28 2.45
N PHE A 306 14.92 3.05 2.19
CA PHE A 306 14.18 3.75 1.14
C PHE A 306 13.46 4.95 1.76
N GLY A 307 13.44 6.06 1.03
CA GLY A 307 12.78 7.26 1.50
C GLY A 307 11.27 7.08 1.69
N ASP A 308 10.67 8.05 2.37
CA ASP A 308 9.26 8.02 2.75
C ASP A 308 8.29 8.47 1.66
N VAL A 309 8.80 9.02 0.56
CA VAL A 309 8.00 9.77 -0.42
C VAL A 309 8.31 9.29 -1.84
N GLU A 310 7.24 9.11 -2.62
CA GLU A 310 7.27 8.90 -4.06
C GLU A 310 7.41 10.25 -4.80
N PRO A 311 8.03 10.29 -6.00
CA PRO A 311 8.64 9.18 -6.75
C PRO A 311 10.09 8.88 -6.34
N GLY A 312 10.53 7.62 -6.45
CA GLY A 312 11.96 7.25 -6.35
C GLY A 312 12.37 6.39 -5.15
N ASN A 313 11.43 6.05 -4.27
CA ASN A 313 11.65 5.22 -3.09
C ASN A 313 11.27 3.73 -3.29
N TYR A 314 11.25 3.25 -4.54
CA TYR A 314 10.92 1.85 -4.83
C TYR A 314 12.15 0.96 -4.82
N TRP A 315 12.00 -0.27 -4.33
CA TRP A 315 13.05 -1.27 -4.18
C TRP A 315 13.64 -1.69 -5.53
N TYR A 316 12.83 -1.76 -6.59
CA TYR A 316 13.31 -2.13 -7.92
C TYR A 316 14.40 -1.18 -8.45
N ASN A 317 14.51 0.05 -7.93
CA ASN A 317 15.55 1.00 -8.31
C ASN A 317 16.96 0.47 -8.03
N VAL A 318 17.13 -0.44 -7.06
CA VAL A 318 18.41 -1.08 -6.73
C VAL A 318 18.95 -1.88 -7.91
N CYS A 319 18.08 -2.41 -8.78
CA CYS A 319 18.45 -3.22 -9.93
C CYS A 319 18.60 -2.43 -11.24
N GLU A 320 18.42 -1.12 -11.19
CA GLU A 320 18.60 -0.24 -12.34
C GLU A 320 20.05 0.28 -12.43
N GLY A 321 20.36 1.00 -13.51
CA GLY A 321 21.68 1.63 -13.68
C GLY A 321 22.85 0.63 -13.69
N GLU A 322 23.90 0.93 -12.91
CA GLU A 322 25.12 0.13 -12.81
C GLU A 322 24.84 -1.31 -12.31
N ALA A 323 23.81 -1.50 -11.48
CA ALA A 323 23.45 -2.81 -10.96
C ALA A 323 22.82 -3.74 -12.01
N LYS A 324 22.23 -3.20 -13.08
CA LYS A 324 21.54 -3.96 -14.14
C LYS A 324 22.44 -4.98 -14.84
N GLY A 325 23.74 -4.68 -14.96
CA GLY A 325 24.73 -5.57 -15.56
C GLY A 325 25.30 -6.62 -14.59
N VAL A 326 25.05 -6.46 -13.29
CA VAL A 326 25.65 -7.26 -12.21
C VAL A 326 24.62 -8.22 -11.60
N LEU A 327 23.42 -7.71 -11.31
CA LEU A 327 22.34 -8.47 -10.70
C LEU A 327 21.62 -9.30 -11.75
N ARG A 328 21.80 -10.62 -11.70
CA ARG A 328 21.10 -11.54 -12.60
C ARG A 328 19.60 -11.57 -12.26
N PRO A 329 18.70 -11.31 -13.23
CA PRO A 329 17.26 -11.35 -13.00
C PRO A 329 16.78 -12.70 -12.44
N MET A 330 16.07 -12.67 -11.32
CA MET A 330 15.52 -13.87 -10.66
C MET A 330 14.09 -14.19 -11.12
N ARG A 331 13.85 -14.20 -12.43
CA ARG A 331 12.51 -14.38 -13.02
C ARG A 331 11.83 -15.69 -12.62
N ARG A 332 12.60 -16.75 -12.35
CA ARG A 332 12.11 -18.08 -11.95
C ARG A 332 12.02 -18.29 -10.43
N ALA A 333 12.39 -17.28 -9.64
CA ALA A 333 12.35 -17.40 -8.20
C ALA A 333 10.94 -17.27 -7.64
N ILE A 334 10.07 -16.53 -8.32
CA ILE A 334 8.66 -16.42 -7.97
C ILE A 334 7.89 -17.53 -8.70
N ARG A 335 7.21 -18.38 -7.92
CA ARG A 335 6.21 -19.33 -8.39
C ARG A 335 4.91 -19.09 -7.64
N TRP A 336 3.78 -19.34 -8.28
CA TRP A 336 2.49 -19.26 -7.62
C TRP A 336 2.35 -20.35 -6.56
N ALA A 337 1.59 -20.03 -5.50
CA ALA A 337 1.36 -20.96 -4.41
C ALA A 337 0.75 -22.27 -4.92
N PRO A 338 1.17 -23.44 -4.39
CA PRO A 338 0.61 -24.73 -4.79
C PRO A 338 -0.92 -24.80 -4.62
N SER A 339 -1.48 -24.11 -3.62
CA SER A 339 -2.93 -24.04 -3.40
C SER A 339 -3.68 -23.40 -4.57
N LEU A 340 -3.11 -22.38 -5.22
CA LEU A 340 -3.70 -21.78 -6.43
C LEU A 340 -3.49 -22.67 -7.65
N MET A 341 -2.32 -23.30 -7.76
CA MET A 341 -2.01 -24.19 -8.89
C MET A 341 -2.88 -25.45 -8.90
N HIS A 342 -3.24 -26.00 -7.74
CA HIS A 342 -4.19 -27.11 -7.67
C HIS A 342 -5.58 -26.73 -8.22
N ILE A 343 -6.05 -25.50 -7.97
CA ILE A 343 -7.31 -25.00 -8.57
C ILE A 343 -7.17 -24.97 -10.10
N VAL A 344 -6.04 -24.46 -10.62
CA VAL A 344 -5.76 -24.44 -12.07
C VAL A 344 -5.80 -25.85 -12.65
N ASP A 345 -5.14 -26.82 -12.00
CA ASP A 345 -5.10 -28.20 -12.47
C ASP A 345 -6.49 -28.88 -12.43
N ASP A 346 -7.31 -28.59 -11.42
CA ASP A 346 -8.68 -29.09 -11.30
C ASP A 346 -9.60 -28.49 -12.38
N ILE A 347 -9.48 -27.19 -12.67
CA ILE A 347 -10.21 -26.55 -13.78
C ILE A 347 -9.84 -27.22 -15.10
N ILE A 348 -8.54 -27.40 -15.37
CA ILE A 348 -8.06 -27.99 -16.62
C ILE A 348 -8.51 -29.44 -16.79
N SER A 349 -8.52 -30.19 -15.69
CA SER A 349 -9.04 -31.56 -15.70
C SER A 349 -10.52 -31.62 -16.09
N ARG A 350 -11.32 -30.61 -15.71
CA ARG A 350 -12.74 -30.48 -16.11
C ARG A 350 -12.93 -30.00 -17.54
N LEU A 351 -12.07 -29.11 -18.02
CA LEU A 351 -12.09 -28.58 -19.39
C LEU A 351 -11.66 -29.61 -20.46
N GLN A 352 -11.18 -30.78 -20.03
CA GLN A 352 -10.52 -31.79 -20.87
C GLN A 352 -9.17 -31.28 -21.44
N PRO A 353 -8.19 -32.16 -21.74
CA PRO A 353 -6.82 -31.76 -22.04
C PRO A 353 -6.63 -30.92 -23.33
N ASP A 354 -7.68 -30.71 -24.13
CA ASP A 354 -7.63 -30.01 -25.42
C ASP A 354 -8.64 -28.86 -25.54
N TYR A 355 -8.77 -28.03 -24.51
CA TYR A 355 -9.50 -26.76 -24.60
C TYR A 355 -8.68 -25.67 -25.31
N ASP A 356 -9.38 -24.70 -25.89
CA ASP A 356 -8.82 -23.45 -26.38
C ASP A 356 -9.13 -22.31 -25.40
N SER A 357 -8.37 -21.20 -25.44
CA SER A 357 -8.53 -20.12 -24.48
C SER A 357 -8.50 -18.73 -25.12
N VAL A 358 -9.29 -17.83 -24.55
CA VAL A 358 -9.43 -16.43 -25.00
C VAL A 358 -9.28 -15.52 -23.79
N HIS A 359 -8.48 -14.46 -23.93
CA HIS A 359 -8.37 -13.41 -22.91
C HIS A 359 -8.94 -12.09 -23.43
N ILE A 360 -9.80 -11.46 -22.63
CA ILE A 360 -10.55 -10.25 -23.01
C ILE A 360 -10.05 -9.05 -22.24
N GLY A 361 -9.38 -8.13 -22.94
CA GLY A 361 -8.94 -6.83 -22.41
C GLY A 361 -9.77 -5.62 -22.88
N ALA A 362 -10.80 -5.82 -23.73
CA ALA A 362 -11.56 -4.74 -24.39
C ALA A 362 -13.08 -5.05 -24.49
N SER A 363 -13.90 -4.01 -24.72
CA SER A 363 -15.36 -4.12 -24.79
C SER A 363 -15.86 -4.74 -26.11
N GLY A 364 -16.40 -5.96 -26.02
CA GLY A 364 -17.56 -6.47 -26.77
C GLY A 364 -17.44 -6.71 -28.28
N GLU A 365 -17.19 -5.69 -29.10
CA GLU A 365 -17.45 -5.78 -30.55
C GLU A 365 -16.31 -6.41 -31.37
N ASP A 366 -15.05 -6.11 -31.04
CA ASP A 366 -13.88 -6.73 -31.70
C ASP A 366 -13.71 -8.22 -31.35
N LEU A 367 -14.30 -8.62 -30.23
CA LEU A 367 -14.18 -9.95 -29.66
C LEU A 367 -14.91 -11.00 -30.49
N LYS A 368 -16.13 -10.70 -30.95
CA LYS A 368 -16.91 -11.64 -31.77
C LYS A 368 -16.16 -12.04 -33.05
N ARG A 369 -15.60 -11.05 -33.75
CA ARG A 369 -14.88 -11.27 -35.02
C ARG A 369 -13.57 -12.04 -34.84
N ARG A 370 -12.80 -11.75 -33.78
CA ARG A 370 -11.51 -12.42 -33.53
C ARG A 370 -11.66 -13.84 -32.99
N VAL A 371 -12.68 -14.08 -32.17
CA VAL A 371 -12.98 -15.41 -31.61
C VAL A 371 -13.56 -16.34 -32.68
N GLU A 372 -14.44 -15.82 -33.55
CA GLU A 372 -15.04 -16.60 -34.64
C GLU A 372 -14.05 -17.04 -35.74
N VAL A 373 -12.94 -16.32 -35.92
CA VAL A 373 -11.96 -16.60 -36.99
C VAL A 373 -10.86 -17.59 -36.56
N GLY A 374 -10.69 -17.84 -35.26
CA GLY A 374 -9.55 -18.61 -34.73
C GLY A 374 -9.86 -19.97 -34.09
N LEU A 375 -11.11 -20.23 -33.70
CA LEU A 375 -11.48 -21.39 -32.90
C LEU A 375 -12.27 -22.44 -33.70
N ASP A 376 -11.94 -23.71 -33.50
CA ASP A 376 -12.63 -24.80 -34.19
C ASP A 376 -14.01 -25.03 -33.55
N ALA A 377 -15.04 -25.20 -34.38
CA ALA A 377 -16.39 -25.47 -33.90
C ALA A 377 -16.43 -26.78 -33.08
N GLY A 378 -17.12 -26.76 -31.93
CA GLY A 378 -17.34 -27.94 -31.08
C GLY A 378 -16.26 -28.20 -30.01
N ARG A 379 -15.21 -27.38 -29.91
CA ARG A 379 -14.21 -27.49 -28.82
C ARG A 379 -14.60 -26.64 -27.60
N GLN A 380 -14.15 -27.07 -26.42
CA GLN A 380 -14.31 -26.30 -25.19
C GLN A 380 -13.43 -25.04 -25.23
N VAL A 381 -13.99 -23.91 -24.82
CA VAL A 381 -13.31 -22.61 -24.83
C VAL A 381 -13.36 -21.99 -23.44
N TYR A 382 -12.19 -21.76 -22.85
CA TYR A 382 -12.06 -21.01 -21.62
C TYR A 382 -11.92 -19.52 -21.91
N VAL A 383 -12.72 -18.70 -21.24
CA VAL A 383 -12.73 -17.25 -21.42
C VAL A 383 -12.26 -16.57 -20.15
N ALA A 384 -11.13 -15.89 -20.26
CA ALA A 384 -10.44 -15.17 -19.19
C ALA A 384 -10.59 -13.65 -19.32
N GLY A 385 -10.52 -12.94 -18.19
CA GLY A 385 -10.40 -11.49 -18.09
C GLY A 385 -11.55 -10.80 -17.37
N ASP A 386 -11.27 -9.61 -16.85
CA ASP A 386 -12.22 -8.75 -16.11
C ASP A 386 -13.41 -8.23 -16.94
N GLY A 387 -13.36 -8.39 -18.27
CA GLY A 387 -14.40 -7.96 -19.21
C GLY A 387 -15.47 -9.01 -19.50
N VAL A 388 -15.38 -10.20 -18.90
CA VAL A 388 -16.37 -11.27 -19.08
C VAL A 388 -17.68 -10.85 -18.44
N ASN A 389 -18.72 -10.69 -19.26
CA ASN A 389 -20.08 -10.46 -18.80
C ASN A 389 -21.02 -11.51 -19.40
N SER A 390 -22.18 -11.66 -18.78
CA SER A 390 -23.18 -12.65 -19.19
C SER A 390 -23.58 -12.50 -20.66
N ALA A 391 -23.78 -11.27 -21.15
CA ALA A 391 -24.18 -11.02 -22.53
C ALA A 391 -23.16 -11.55 -23.56
N LEU A 392 -21.87 -11.38 -23.28
CA LEU A 392 -20.79 -11.88 -24.11
C LEU A 392 -20.68 -13.40 -24.06
N VAL A 393 -20.74 -13.98 -22.85
CA VAL A 393 -20.68 -15.43 -22.66
C VAL A 393 -21.83 -16.11 -23.42
N GLU A 394 -23.06 -15.59 -23.32
CA GLU A 394 -24.22 -16.11 -24.04
C GLU A 394 -24.07 -15.99 -25.56
N ALA A 395 -23.47 -14.91 -26.06
CA ALA A 395 -23.20 -14.77 -27.50
C ALA A 395 -22.22 -15.83 -28.03
N LEU A 396 -21.22 -16.22 -27.22
CA LEU A 396 -20.23 -17.24 -27.59
C LEU A 396 -20.79 -18.66 -27.46
N LYS A 397 -21.66 -18.91 -26.47
CA LYS A 397 -22.34 -20.19 -26.25
C LYS A 397 -23.19 -20.65 -27.43
N ALA A 398 -23.60 -19.75 -28.31
CA ALA A 398 -24.36 -20.10 -29.52
C ALA A 398 -23.61 -21.05 -30.48
N LYS A 399 -22.28 -21.13 -30.40
CA LYS A 399 -21.44 -21.95 -31.31
C LYS A 399 -20.36 -22.78 -30.59
N LEU A 400 -20.05 -22.46 -29.33
CA LEU A 400 -18.93 -23.00 -28.58
C LEU A 400 -19.39 -23.47 -27.20
N THR A 401 -18.72 -24.47 -26.64
CA THR A 401 -18.88 -24.81 -25.22
C THR A 401 -17.98 -23.87 -24.43
N VAL A 402 -18.58 -22.84 -23.83
CA VAL A 402 -17.85 -21.75 -23.18
C VAL A 402 -17.81 -21.97 -21.67
N HIS A 403 -16.62 -21.82 -21.11
CA HIS A 403 -16.37 -21.85 -19.67
C HIS A 403 -15.70 -20.55 -19.23
N HIS A 404 -15.97 -20.13 -17.99
CA HIS A 404 -15.34 -18.97 -17.36
C HIS A 404 -15.08 -19.28 -15.89
N LEU A 405 -14.23 -18.48 -15.24
CA LEU A 405 -13.76 -18.78 -13.88
C LEU A 405 -14.92 -19.05 -12.90
N ASP A 406 -15.96 -18.20 -12.86
CA ASP A 406 -17.04 -18.31 -11.87
C ASP A 406 -17.82 -19.65 -11.91
N GLU A 407 -17.79 -20.41 -13.01
CA GLU A 407 -18.40 -21.75 -13.08
C GLU A 407 -17.71 -22.78 -12.17
N PHE A 408 -16.48 -22.50 -11.74
CA PHE A 408 -15.66 -23.36 -10.90
C PHE A 408 -15.60 -22.89 -9.44
N GLU A 409 -16.57 -22.07 -9.01
CA GLU A 409 -16.62 -21.54 -7.65
C GLU A 409 -16.56 -22.64 -6.58
N ASP A 410 -17.04 -23.85 -6.87
CA ASP A 410 -16.95 -24.99 -5.96
C ASP A 410 -15.51 -25.36 -5.56
N LEU A 411 -14.49 -24.92 -6.30
CA LEU A 411 -13.08 -25.15 -5.98
C LEU A 411 -12.53 -24.23 -4.87
N TRP A 412 -13.09 -23.03 -4.68
CA TRP A 412 -12.64 -22.06 -3.66
C TRP A 412 -13.76 -21.50 -2.77
N GLY A 413 -15.01 -21.82 -3.09
CA GLY A 413 -16.20 -21.36 -2.39
C GLY A 413 -16.28 -21.89 -0.97
N THR A 414 -17.34 -21.49 -0.26
CA THR A 414 -17.56 -21.92 1.12
C THR A 414 -17.59 -23.45 1.18
N ASP A 415 -16.86 -24.03 2.13
CA ASP A 415 -16.69 -25.47 2.34
C ASP A 415 -15.85 -26.22 1.28
N SER A 416 -15.23 -25.52 0.32
CA SER A 416 -14.28 -26.16 -0.60
C SER A 416 -13.03 -26.68 0.13
N LYS A 417 -12.34 -27.65 -0.48
CA LYS A 417 -11.06 -28.15 0.03
C LYS A 417 -10.04 -27.02 0.21
N TRP A 418 -9.97 -26.10 -0.77
CA TRP A 418 -9.10 -24.93 -0.70
C TRP A 418 -9.50 -24.04 0.48
N PHE A 419 -10.78 -23.70 0.61
CA PHE A 419 -11.27 -22.81 1.68
C PHE A 419 -10.97 -23.35 3.07
N LEU A 420 -11.26 -24.64 3.30
CA LEU A 420 -11.02 -25.30 4.58
C LEU A 420 -9.53 -25.36 4.92
N GLU A 421 -8.67 -25.67 3.95
CA GLU A 421 -7.23 -25.74 4.15
C GLU A 421 -6.63 -24.35 4.42
N MET A 422 -7.02 -23.34 3.63
CA MET A 422 -6.54 -21.98 3.83
C MET A 422 -6.99 -21.41 5.18
N LYS A 423 -8.23 -21.69 5.59
CA LYS A 423 -8.73 -21.35 6.93
C LYS A 423 -7.88 -22.00 8.02
N ARG A 424 -7.55 -23.29 7.88
CA ARG A 424 -6.69 -24.02 8.82
C ARG A 424 -5.29 -23.42 8.91
N LEU A 425 -4.66 -23.17 7.76
CA LEU A 425 -3.32 -22.55 7.68
C LEU A 425 -3.28 -21.10 8.19
N ASN A 426 -4.45 -20.44 8.20
CA ASN A 426 -4.64 -19.09 8.70
C ASN A 426 -5.21 -19.06 10.13
N GLY A 427 -4.91 -20.07 10.94
CA GLY A 427 -5.28 -20.11 12.37
C GLY A 427 -6.78 -20.13 12.63
N GLY A 428 -7.57 -20.68 11.70
CA GLY A 428 -9.02 -20.75 11.78
C GLY A 428 -9.75 -19.54 11.17
N VAL A 429 -9.03 -18.51 10.73
CA VAL A 429 -9.63 -17.33 10.09
C VAL A 429 -9.84 -17.61 8.59
N PRO A 430 -11.08 -17.50 8.07
CA PRO A 430 -11.35 -17.70 6.65
C PRO A 430 -10.49 -16.82 5.75
N VAL A 431 -10.01 -17.38 4.64
CA VAL A 431 -9.28 -16.64 3.59
C VAL A 431 -10.22 -16.47 2.41
N GLU A 432 -10.48 -15.23 2.02
CA GLU A 432 -11.24 -14.91 0.82
C GLU A 432 -10.43 -15.22 -0.43
N PHE A 433 -11.06 -15.84 -1.43
CA PHE A 433 -10.49 -16.00 -2.77
C PHE A 433 -10.59 -14.67 -3.53
N ASP A 434 -9.64 -13.79 -3.22
CA ASP A 434 -9.68 -12.40 -3.67
C ASP A 434 -9.43 -12.23 -5.17
N ARG A 435 -9.62 -11.00 -5.66
CA ARG A 435 -9.50 -10.67 -7.07
C ARG A 435 -8.11 -10.96 -7.65
N TYR A 436 -7.05 -10.85 -6.86
CA TYR A 436 -5.72 -11.15 -7.37
C TYR A 436 -5.50 -12.66 -7.51
N MET A 437 -5.99 -13.46 -6.55
CA MET A 437 -5.99 -14.92 -6.71
C MET A 437 -6.80 -15.36 -7.93
N ARG A 438 -7.95 -14.73 -8.17
CA ARG A 438 -8.77 -14.91 -9.38
C ARG A 438 -7.97 -14.58 -10.65
N GLU A 439 -7.32 -13.42 -10.70
CA GLU A 439 -6.47 -13.02 -11.84
C GLU A 439 -5.34 -14.03 -12.11
N VAL A 440 -4.69 -14.54 -11.05
CA VAL A 440 -3.64 -15.56 -11.17
C VAL A 440 -4.20 -16.85 -11.76
N VAL A 441 -5.27 -17.40 -11.19
CA VAL A 441 -5.87 -18.67 -11.67
C VAL A 441 -6.37 -18.51 -13.11
N ASP A 442 -7.12 -17.45 -13.39
CA ASP A 442 -7.68 -17.15 -14.71
C ASP A 442 -6.60 -17.09 -15.79
N LYS A 443 -5.50 -16.38 -15.50
CA LYS A 443 -4.37 -16.24 -16.40
C LYS A 443 -3.60 -17.55 -16.60
N GLU A 444 -3.43 -18.34 -15.55
CA GLU A 444 -2.73 -19.62 -15.61
C GLU A 444 -3.54 -20.69 -16.37
N VAL A 445 -4.87 -20.69 -16.25
CA VAL A 445 -5.76 -21.51 -17.09
C VAL A 445 -5.70 -21.01 -18.54
N PHE A 446 -5.75 -19.70 -18.78
CA PHE A 446 -5.61 -19.15 -20.13
C PHE A 446 -4.31 -19.62 -20.82
N PHE A 447 -3.16 -19.56 -20.14
CA PHE A 447 -1.88 -19.91 -20.77
C PHE A 447 -1.72 -21.40 -21.11
N ARG A 448 -2.46 -22.29 -20.45
CA ARG A 448 -2.45 -23.74 -20.68
C ARG A 448 -3.39 -24.18 -21.81
N GLY A 449 -4.25 -23.29 -22.33
CA GLY A 449 -5.07 -23.55 -23.51
C GLY A 449 -4.21 -23.84 -24.75
N LYS A 450 -4.71 -24.74 -25.62
CA LYS A 450 -4.00 -25.19 -26.82
C LYS A 450 -3.85 -24.08 -27.86
N LYS A 451 -4.98 -23.50 -28.28
CA LYS A 451 -4.99 -22.23 -29.02
C LYS A 451 -5.29 -21.10 -28.05
N LYS A 452 -4.56 -19.99 -28.19
CA LYS A 452 -4.68 -18.79 -27.36
C LYS A 452 -5.00 -17.60 -28.23
N ALA A 453 -6.05 -16.86 -27.89
CA ALA A 453 -6.38 -15.59 -28.52
C ALA A 453 -6.42 -14.48 -27.47
N GLU A 454 -5.67 -13.39 -27.71
CA GLU A 454 -5.77 -12.19 -26.91
C GLU A 454 -6.53 -11.12 -27.67
N VAL A 455 -7.56 -10.56 -27.03
CA VAL A 455 -8.27 -9.38 -27.53
C VAL A 455 -7.86 -8.20 -26.67
N LEU A 456 -6.74 -7.59 -27.06
CA LEU A 456 -6.22 -6.36 -26.47
C LEU A 456 -6.88 -5.15 -27.14
N ARG A 457 -7.01 -4.06 -26.38
CA ARG A 457 -7.51 -2.76 -26.86
C ARG A 457 -6.67 -2.18 -28.00
#